data_AF-A0A316V881-F1
#
_entry.id   AF-A0A316V881-F1
#
_cell.length_a   1.000
_cell.length_b   1.000
_cell.length_c   1.000
_cell.angle_alpha   90.00
_cell.angle_beta   90.00
_cell.angle_gamma   90.00
#
_symmetry.space_group_name_H-M   'P 1'
#
loop_
_entity.id
_entity.type
_entity.pdbx_description
1 polymer ?
#
loop_
_entity_poly.entity_id
_entity_poly.type
_entity_poly.pdbx_seq_one_letter_code
_entity_poly.pdbx_strand_id
1 'polypeptide(L)'
;MSIAACLFATADAQGRPQNPARIPMEDIKSLYFKDGHKTLSRRKNPLPQLQCIGNSKHICDTYGPDIVLCKNQGDGAWKCEADLHHSVRFGTVDVSCEGWEGPHDDYVMRGSCLLKYTI
;
A
#
# COMPACT_ATOMS: atom_id res chain seq x y z
N MET A 1 26.34 -25.99 12.69
CA MET A 1 24.88 -25.85 12.52
C MET A 1 24.63 -24.61 11.69
N SER A 2 24.36 -24.80 10.39
CA SER A 2 24.18 -23.71 9.44
C SER A 2 22.74 -23.21 9.55
N ILE A 3 22.56 -21.92 9.85
CA ILE A 3 21.25 -21.29 9.96
C ILE A 3 20.74 -21.06 8.53
N ALA A 4 19.75 -21.83 8.12
CA ALA A 4 19.05 -21.63 6.87
C ALA A 4 18.29 -20.30 6.92
N ALA A 5 18.67 -19.35 6.06
CA ALA A 5 17.91 -18.13 5.84
C ALA A 5 16.54 -18.49 5.24
N CYS A 6 15.46 -18.25 5.98
CA CYS A 6 14.11 -18.33 5.44
C CYS A 6 13.89 -17.17 4.47
N LEU A 7 14.05 -17.44 3.17
CA LEU A 7 13.57 -16.57 2.10
C LEU A 7 12.04 -16.60 2.10
N PHE A 8 11.40 -15.60 2.71
CA PHE A 8 9.96 -15.41 2.58
C PHE A 8 9.65 -14.93 1.14
N ALA A 9 9.43 -15.87 0.24
CA ALA A 9 8.85 -15.57 -1.07
C ALA A 9 7.40 -15.13 -0.86
N THR A 10 7.08 -13.89 -1.23
CA THR A 10 5.72 -13.39 -1.19
C THR A 10 5.03 -13.71 -2.50
N ALA A 11 3.89 -14.38 -2.39
CA ALA A 11 3.07 -14.77 -3.52
C ALA A 11 2.01 -13.68 -3.80
N ASP A 12 1.69 -13.41 -5.07
CA ASP A 12 0.54 -12.53 -5.38
C ASP A 12 -0.80 -13.22 -5.04
N ALA A 13 -1.93 -12.51 -5.23
CA ALA A 13 -3.29 -13.05 -5.10
C ALA A 13 -3.54 -14.36 -5.92
N GLN A 14 -2.67 -14.69 -6.87
CA GLN A 14 -2.64 -15.87 -7.74
C GLN A 14 -1.55 -16.90 -7.35
N GLY A 15 -0.85 -16.73 -6.23
CA GLY A 15 0.13 -17.71 -5.75
C GLY A 15 1.50 -17.68 -6.44
N ARG A 16 1.78 -16.69 -7.31
CA ARG A 16 3.06 -16.61 -8.03
C ARG A 16 4.12 -15.88 -7.21
N PRO A 17 5.37 -16.39 -7.14
CA PRO A 17 6.48 -15.65 -6.55
C PRO A 17 6.66 -14.33 -7.31
N GLN A 18 6.43 -13.20 -6.65
CA GLN A 18 6.65 -11.91 -7.27
C GLN A 18 8.12 -11.55 -7.09
N ASN A 19 8.88 -11.58 -8.20
CA ASN A 19 10.23 -11.04 -8.18
C ASN A 19 10.14 -9.54 -7.85
N PRO A 20 10.97 -9.04 -6.91
CA PRO A 20 11.04 -7.62 -6.64
C PRO A 20 11.39 -6.88 -7.92
N ALA A 21 10.53 -5.94 -8.32
CA ALA A 21 10.74 -5.11 -9.50
C ALA A 21 10.89 -3.65 -9.08
N ARG A 22 11.88 -2.98 -9.67
CA ARG A 22 12.14 -1.55 -9.56
C ARG A 22 11.21 -0.81 -10.52
N ILE A 23 10.43 0.13 -10.02
CA ILE A 23 9.45 0.88 -10.81
C ILE A 23 9.61 2.38 -10.49
N PRO A 24 9.71 3.28 -11.48
CA PRO A 24 9.58 4.71 -11.22
C PRO A 24 8.21 5.01 -10.58
N MET A 25 8.18 5.78 -9.50
CA MET A 25 6.93 6.12 -8.81
C MET A 25 5.97 6.88 -9.74
N GLU A 26 6.51 7.74 -10.59
CA GLU A 26 5.77 8.50 -11.61
C GLU A 26 5.08 7.62 -12.67
N ASP A 27 5.66 6.45 -12.98
CA ASP A 27 5.12 5.52 -13.98
C ASP A 27 3.95 4.66 -13.46
N ILE A 28 3.73 4.66 -12.14
CA ILE A 28 2.62 3.92 -11.54
C ILE A 28 1.32 4.63 -11.88
N LYS A 29 0.52 4.07 -12.79
CA LYS A 29 -0.76 4.67 -13.21
C LYS A 29 -1.85 4.56 -12.14
N SER A 30 -1.89 3.41 -11.46
CA SER A 30 -2.91 3.12 -10.46
C SER A 30 -2.43 2.10 -9.44
N LEU A 31 -2.95 2.21 -8.23
CA LEU A 31 -2.74 1.28 -7.13
C LEU A 31 -4.08 0.80 -6.61
N TYR A 32 -4.11 -0.48 -6.25
CA TYR A 32 -5.28 -1.13 -5.70
C TYR A 32 -4.90 -1.73 -4.34
N PHE A 33 -5.49 -1.19 -3.28
CA PHE A 33 -5.23 -1.59 -1.91
C PHE A 33 -6.40 -2.39 -1.36
N LYS A 34 -6.11 -3.43 -0.58
CA LYS A 34 -7.12 -4.29 0.03
C LYS A 34 -6.95 -4.32 1.55
N ASP A 35 -8.06 -4.28 2.27
CA ASP A 35 -8.06 -4.52 3.71
C ASP A 35 -7.61 -5.95 4.03
N GLY A 36 -6.96 -6.13 5.18
CA GLY A 36 -6.38 -7.40 5.61
C GLY A 36 -5.14 -7.87 4.82
N HIS A 37 -4.83 -7.24 3.68
CA HIS A 37 -3.61 -7.54 2.91
C HIS A 37 -2.39 -6.77 3.43
N LYS A 38 -1.22 -7.39 3.29
CA LYS A 38 0.07 -6.77 3.62
C LYS A 38 0.84 -6.34 2.37
N THR A 39 1.69 -5.34 2.51
CA THR A 39 2.68 -4.93 1.52
C THR A 39 3.77 -5.97 1.36
N LEU A 40 4.41 -5.98 0.20
CA LEU A 40 5.72 -6.61 0.06
C LEU A 40 6.78 -5.72 0.70
N SER A 41 7.84 -6.30 1.23
CA SER A 41 8.98 -5.53 1.73
C SER A 41 10.30 -6.27 1.53
N ARG A 42 11.36 -5.52 1.25
CA ARG A 42 12.74 -6.04 1.15
C ARG A 42 13.56 -5.74 2.39
N ARG A 43 13.34 -4.60 3.03
CA ARG A 43 14.16 -4.11 4.15
C ARG A 43 13.43 -4.07 5.49
N LYS A 44 12.11 -3.97 5.48
CA LYS A 44 11.28 -3.82 6.67
C LYS A 44 10.30 -4.99 6.77
N ASN A 45 9.49 -4.98 7.83
CA ASN A 45 8.39 -5.92 7.94
C ASN A 45 7.23 -5.49 7.03
N PRO A 46 6.54 -6.43 6.36
CA PRO A 46 5.27 -6.18 5.67
C PRO A 46 4.28 -5.40 6.55
N LEU A 47 3.71 -4.33 6.00
CA LEU A 47 2.72 -3.46 6.67
C LEU A 47 1.31 -3.69 6.08
N PRO A 48 0.22 -3.36 6.78
CA PRO A 48 -1.10 -3.33 6.16
C PRO A 48 -1.13 -2.40 4.95
N GLN A 49 -1.77 -2.83 3.85
CA GLN A 49 -1.94 -2.00 2.65
C GLN A 49 -2.85 -0.81 2.91
N LEU A 50 -3.87 -0.97 3.74
CA LEU A 50 -4.78 0.09 4.16
C LEU A 50 -4.52 0.44 5.63
N GLN A 51 -4.33 1.74 5.91
CA GLN A 51 -4.09 2.26 7.24
C GLN A 51 -5.00 3.45 7.51
N CYS A 52 -6.10 3.22 8.21
CA CYS A 52 -6.91 4.30 8.74
C CYS A 52 -6.18 4.95 9.92
N ILE A 53 -5.79 6.21 9.76
CA ILE A 53 -5.02 7.00 10.74
C ILE A 53 -5.89 8.09 11.40
N GLY A 54 -7.22 7.92 11.37
CA GLY A 54 -8.16 8.82 12.02
C GLY A 54 -8.14 8.73 13.55
N ASN A 55 -8.73 9.74 14.22
CA ASN A 55 -8.71 9.85 15.68
C ASN A 55 -9.63 8.85 16.41
N SER A 56 -10.47 8.10 15.69
CA SER A 56 -11.39 7.12 16.26
C SER A 56 -11.24 5.76 15.58
N LYS A 57 -10.71 4.78 16.31
CA LYS A 57 -10.58 3.40 15.82
C LYS A 57 -11.95 2.82 15.46
N HIS A 58 -13.00 3.13 16.23
CA HIS A 58 -14.34 2.62 15.95
C HIS A 58 -14.87 3.10 14.60
N ILE A 59 -14.59 4.35 14.20
CA ILE A 59 -14.96 4.88 12.89
C ILE A 59 -14.20 4.13 11.79
N CYS A 60 -12.89 3.93 11.96
CA CYS A 60 -12.07 3.14 11.04
C CYS A 60 -12.60 1.70 10.86
N ASP A 61 -12.96 1.03 11.96
CA ASP A 61 -13.46 -0.34 11.92
C ASP A 61 -14.87 -0.45 11.30
N THR A 62 -15.68 0.59 11.44
CA THR A 62 -17.10 0.58 10.98
C THR A 62 -17.26 1.03 9.54
N TYR A 63 -16.44 2.00 9.11
CA TYR A 63 -16.59 2.69 7.83
C TYR A 63 -15.36 2.55 6.92
N GLY A 64 -14.33 1.82 7.36
CA GLY A 64 -13.16 1.51 6.54
C GLY A 64 -13.56 0.72 5.29
N PRO A 65 -13.07 1.10 4.10
CA PRO A 65 -13.36 0.36 2.88
C PRO A 65 -12.54 -0.93 2.80
N ASP A 66 -13.13 -1.98 2.22
CA ASP A 66 -12.42 -3.22 1.89
C ASP A 66 -11.37 -3.00 0.79
N ILE A 67 -11.65 -2.07 -0.13
CA ILE A 67 -10.90 -1.84 -1.36
C ILE A 67 -10.77 -0.34 -1.61
N VAL A 68 -9.56 0.12 -1.96
CA VAL A 68 -9.33 1.48 -2.44
C VAL A 68 -8.55 1.47 -3.74
N LEU A 69 -9.07 2.17 -4.76
CA LEU A 69 -8.39 2.43 -6.02
C LEU A 69 -7.81 3.84 -6.00
N CYS A 70 -6.49 3.96 -6.12
CA CYS A 70 -5.82 5.25 -6.27
C CYS A 70 -5.27 5.41 -7.68
N LYS A 71 -5.49 6.57 -8.29
CA LYS A 71 -4.94 6.97 -9.59
C LYS A 71 -3.89 8.04 -9.39
N ASN A 72 -2.75 7.89 -10.05
CA ASN A 72 -1.67 8.86 -10.02
C ASN A 72 -2.13 10.13 -10.76
N GLN A 73 -1.84 11.30 -10.19
CA GLN A 73 -2.18 12.61 -10.75
C GLN A 73 -0.94 13.40 -11.19
N GLY A 74 0.26 12.81 -11.08
CA GLY A 74 1.54 13.49 -11.27
C GLY A 74 2.06 14.10 -9.97
N ASP A 75 3.35 14.43 -9.93
CA ASP A 75 4.01 15.16 -8.83
C ASP A 75 3.76 14.59 -7.43
N GLY A 76 3.65 13.27 -7.33
CA GLY A 76 3.38 12.55 -6.06
C GLY A 76 1.93 12.65 -5.57
N ALA A 77 1.03 13.29 -6.30
CA ALA A 77 -0.39 13.40 -5.95
C ALA A 77 -1.19 12.15 -6.39
N TRP A 78 -2.12 11.73 -5.53
CA TRP A 78 -2.97 10.56 -5.76
C TRP A 78 -4.43 10.91 -5.53
N LYS A 79 -5.29 10.49 -6.46
CA LYS A 79 -6.75 10.52 -6.28
C LYS A 79 -7.24 9.13 -5.93
N CYS A 80 -7.81 8.97 -4.73
CA CYS A 80 -8.29 7.68 -4.24
C CYS A 80 -9.82 7.63 -4.17
N GLU A 81 -10.39 6.51 -4.58
CA GLU A 81 -11.82 6.25 -4.66
C GLU A 81 -12.12 4.85 -4.09
N ALA A 82 -13.23 4.72 -3.37
CA ALA A 82 -13.70 3.49 -2.74
C ALA A 82 -15.23 3.52 -2.61
N ASP A 83 -15.83 2.35 -2.38
CA ASP A 83 -17.22 2.28 -1.94
C ASP A 83 -17.27 2.61 -0.45
N LEU A 84 -17.82 3.78 -0.12
CA LEU A 84 -17.91 4.29 1.25
C LEU A 84 -19.37 4.54 1.58
N HIS A 85 -19.72 4.34 2.86
CA HIS A 85 -21.04 4.72 3.34
C HIS A 85 -21.28 6.22 3.10
N HIS A 86 -22.49 6.59 2.68
CA HIS A 86 -22.84 7.95 2.27
C HIS A 86 -22.60 9.04 3.33
N SER A 87 -22.44 8.66 4.60
CA SER A 87 -22.17 9.56 5.71
C SER A 87 -20.69 9.90 5.92
N VAL A 88 -19.77 9.27 5.18
CA VAL A 88 -18.32 9.48 5.30
C VAL A 88 -17.69 9.75 3.94
N ARG A 89 -16.48 10.31 3.97
CA ARG A 89 -15.63 10.51 2.79
C ARG A 89 -14.18 10.43 3.21
N PHE A 90 -13.28 10.20 2.27
CA PHE A 90 -11.86 10.38 2.54
C PHE A 90 -11.56 11.82 2.95
N GLY A 91 -10.80 11.98 4.03
CA GLY A 91 -10.13 13.21 4.41
C GLY A 91 -8.76 13.29 3.76
N THR A 92 -7.72 13.04 4.54
CA THR A 92 -6.34 12.94 4.04
C THR A 92 -6.15 11.58 3.37
N VAL A 93 -5.40 11.56 2.27
CA VAL A 93 -4.91 10.35 1.62
C VAL A 93 -3.42 10.52 1.35
N ASP A 94 -2.64 9.49 1.68
CA ASP A 94 -1.17 9.48 1.53
C ASP A 94 -0.72 8.10 1.07
N VAL A 95 -0.21 8.04 -0.16
CA VAL A 95 0.36 6.81 -0.74
C VAL A 95 1.86 6.79 -0.47
N SER A 96 2.32 5.72 0.17
CA SER A 96 3.74 5.54 0.48
C SER A 96 4.21 4.15 0.05
N CYS A 97 5.35 4.09 -0.63
CA CYS A 97 5.96 2.84 -1.10
C CYS A 97 7.37 2.68 -0.55
N GLU A 98 7.89 1.46 -0.51
CA GLU A 98 9.29 1.22 -0.17
C GLU A 98 10.18 1.63 -1.35
N GLY A 99 11.04 2.63 -1.14
CA GLY A 99 12.02 3.05 -2.15
C GLY A 99 13.01 1.93 -2.49
N TRP A 100 13.42 1.86 -3.76
CA TRP A 100 14.21 0.75 -4.27
C TRP A 100 15.61 0.70 -3.67
N GLU A 101 16.25 1.85 -3.47
CA GLU A 101 17.58 2.04 -2.87
C GLU A 101 17.50 2.57 -1.43
N GLY A 102 16.53 3.44 -1.14
CA GLY A 102 16.35 4.03 0.18
C GLY A 102 15.15 4.99 0.28
N PRO A 103 15.02 5.74 1.38
CA PRO A 103 14.02 6.80 1.51
C PRO A 103 14.23 7.91 0.47
N HIS A 104 13.15 8.51 -0.03
CA HIS A 104 13.17 9.58 -1.05
C HIS A 104 13.75 9.15 -2.41
N ASP A 105 13.78 7.86 -2.72
CA ASP A 105 14.10 7.35 -4.04
C ASP A 105 12.89 7.49 -4.98
N ASP A 106 13.12 8.01 -6.20
CA ASP A 106 12.10 8.12 -7.25
C ASP A 106 11.63 6.75 -7.75
N TYR A 107 12.39 5.70 -7.44
CA TYR A 107 12.04 4.32 -7.74
C TYR A 107 11.58 3.59 -6.50
N VAL A 108 10.55 2.76 -6.68
CA VAL A 108 9.92 1.99 -5.60
C VAL A 108 9.87 0.51 -5.94
N MET A 109 9.69 -0.31 -4.91
CA MET A 109 9.51 -1.74 -5.06
C MET A 109 8.05 -2.08 -5.39
N ARG A 110 7.83 -2.87 -6.45
CA ARG A 110 6.50 -3.41 -6.79
C ARG A 110 5.85 -4.09 -5.58
N GLY A 111 4.59 -3.76 -5.33
CA GLY A 111 3.78 -4.36 -4.26
C GLY A 111 4.11 -3.85 -2.85
N SER A 112 5.02 -2.88 -2.71
CA SER A 112 5.40 -2.33 -1.41
C SER A 112 4.54 -1.13 -0.94
N CYS A 113 3.66 -0.62 -1.81
CA CYS A 113 2.86 0.55 -1.52
C CYS A 113 1.75 0.26 -0.50
N LEU A 114 1.50 1.23 0.36
CA LEU A 114 0.35 1.31 1.27
C LEU A 114 -0.33 2.68 1.13
N LEU A 115 -1.58 2.74 1.58
CA LEU A 115 -2.37 3.95 1.71
C LEU A 115 -2.64 4.24 3.18
N LYS A 116 -2.22 5.42 3.64
CA LYS A 116 -2.73 6.01 4.87
C LYS A 116 -3.88 6.94 4.54
N TYR A 117 -4.96 6.85 5.30
CA TYR A 117 -6.12 7.70 5.07
C TYR A 117 -6.86 8.07 6.36
N THR A 118 -7.66 9.12 6.29
CA THR A 118 -8.68 9.43 7.30
C THR A 118 -10.07 9.38 6.69
N ILE A 119 -11.05 9.08 7.53
CA ILE A 119 -12.50 9.09 7.25
C ILE A 119 -13.25 9.74 8.39
#